data_AF-A0A7W1Z4L7-F1
#
_entry.id   AF-A0A7W1Z4L7-F1
#
_cell.length_a   1.000
_cell.length_b   1.000
_cell.length_c   1.000
_cell.angle_alpha   90.00
_cell.angle_beta   90.00
_cell.angle_gamma   90.00
#
_symmetry.space_group_name_H-M   'P 1'
#
loop_
_entity.id
_entity.type
_entity.pdbx_description
1 polymer ?
#
loop_
_entity_poly.entity_id
_entity_poly.type
_entity_poly.pdbx_seq_one_letter_code
_entity_poly.pdbx_strand_id
1 'polypeptide(L)'
;MSKQWEAFQSAMKDHGVIFQTINTLDVLSTASGGFRRQTAVAGDLDLLLTLDGERLLDWNDATFFVYGLGLYGDDPTQNVGDIQGVSSIAAPNIWKLFEVWYQQNFFPLKTPP
;
A
#
# COMPACT_ATOMS: atom_id res chain seq x y z
N MET A 1 0.62 -11.07 13.04
CA MET A 1 1.96 -10.46 13.05
C MET A 1 2.76 -11.05 14.22
N SER A 2 4.09 -11.13 14.17
CA SER A 2 4.89 -11.71 15.27
C SER A 2 5.34 -10.63 16.29
N LYS A 3 5.57 -11.02 17.55
CA LYS A 3 6.04 -10.09 18.61
C LYS A 3 7.38 -9.41 18.28
N GLN A 4 8.28 -10.12 17.61
CA GLN A 4 9.58 -9.59 17.18
C GLN A 4 9.40 -8.45 16.17
N TRP A 5 8.43 -8.60 15.26
CA TRP A 5 8.11 -7.58 14.29
C TRP A 5 7.49 -6.33 14.94
N GLU A 6 6.59 -6.51 15.89
CA GLU A 6 6.00 -5.39 16.65
C GLU A 6 7.07 -4.60 17.42
N ALA A 7 8.02 -5.30 18.06
CA ALA A 7 9.13 -4.66 18.75
C ALA A 7 10.05 -3.90 17.78
N PHE A 8 10.37 -4.48 16.62
CA PHE A 8 11.14 -3.81 15.57
C PHE A 8 10.42 -2.55 15.05
N GLN A 9 9.13 -2.64 14.73
CA GLN A 9 8.34 -1.48 14.30
C GLN A 9 8.31 -0.38 15.34
N SER A 10 8.16 -0.73 16.62
CA SER A 10 8.22 0.24 17.72
C SER A 10 9.59 0.92 17.77
N ALA A 11 10.68 0.16 17.74
CA ALA A 11 12.03 0.70 17.80
C ALA A 11 12.36 1.63 16.63
N MET A 12 11.93 1.28 15.40
CA MET A 12 12.11 2.12 14.22
C MET A 12 11.28 3.41 14.31
N LYS A 13 10.03 3.30 14.79
CA LYS A 13 9.15 4.44 14.98
C LYS A 13 9.69 5.43 15.99
N ASP A 14 10.30 4.94 17.07
CA ASP A 14 10.96 5.79 18.08
C ASP A 14 12.11 6.62 17.48
N HIS A 15 12.72 6.14 16.39
CA HIS A 15 13.76 6.83 15.61
C HIS A 15 13.20 7.55 14.37
N GLY A 16 11.88 7.76 14.28
CA GLY A 16 11.27 8.50 13.18
C GLY A 16 11.12 7.73 11.87
N VAL A 17 11.26 6.40 11.88
CA VAL A 17 11.05 5.57 10.69
C VAL A 17 9.78 4.75 10.84
N ILE A 18 8.78 5.06 10.04
CA ILE A 18 7.50 4.36 10.05
C ILE A 18 7.37 3.60 8.74
N PHE A 19 7.43 2.28 8.82
CA PHE A 19 7.25 1.40 7.67
C PHE A 19 5.98 0.56 7.82
N GLN A 20 5.14 0.59 6.79
CA GLN A 20 3.89 -0.17 6.73
C GLN A 20 3.86 -1.03 5.47
N THR A 21 3.28 -2.21 5.63
CA THR A 21 3.04 -3.15 4.54
C THR A 21 1.59 -3.59 4.63
N ILE A 22 0.85 -3.39 3.54
CA ILE A 22 -0.55 -3.79 3.42
C ILE A 22 -0.64 -4.71 2.20
N ASN A 23 -1.29 -5.86 2.36
CA ASN A 23 -1.47 -6.79 1.26
C ASN A 23 -2.95 -7.09 1.11
N THR A 24 -3.52 -6.67 -0.02
CA THR A 24 -4.92 -6.92 -0.38
C THR A 24 -4.99 -8.10 -1.34
N LEU A 25 -5.95 -9.01 -1.13
CA LEU A 25 -6.16 -10.18 -1.97
C LEU A 25 -7.62 -10.32 -2.35
N ASP A 26 -7.89 -10.49 -3.64
CA ASP A 26 -9.17 -10.89 -4.18
C ASP A 26 -9.08 -12.33 -4.69
N VAL A 27 -9.94 -13.21 -4.18
CA VAL A 27 -10.06 -14.61 -4.64
C VAL A 27 -11.45 -14.79 -5.23
N LEU A 28 -11.51 -14.95 -6.56
CA LEU A 28 -12.78 -14.95 -7.29
C LEU A 28 -12.89 -16.20 -8.17
N SER A 29 -14.02 -16.90 -8.08
CA SER A 29 -14.29 -18.11 -8.85
C SER A 29 -15.56 -17.98 -9.68
N THR A 30 -15.48 -18.35 -10.96
CA THR A 30 -16.65 -18.33 -11.85
C THR A 30 -17.53 -19.55 -11.62
N ALA A 31 -18.60 -19.38 -10.85
CA ALA A 31 -19.50 -20.47 -10.46
C ALA A 31 -20.35 -21.01 -11.63
N SER A 32 -20.79 -20.14 -12.54
CA SER A 32 -21.58 -20.50 -13.73
C SER A 32 -21.45 -19.44 -14.83
N GLY A 33 -21.77 -19.81 -16.07
CA GLY A 33 -21.58 -18.92 -17.22
C GLY A 33 -20.10 -18.60 -17.48
N GLY A 34 -19.84 -17.38 -17.96
CA GLY A 34 -18.49 -16.87 -18.25
C GLY A 34 -17.82 -17.51 -19.46
N PHE A 35 -16.61 -17.03 -19.78
CA PHE A 35 -15.74 -17.65 -20.78
C PHE A 35 -15.00 -18.86 -20.24
N ARG A 36 -14.62 -18.86 -18.95
CA ARG A 36 -13.89 -19.96 -18.29
C ARG A 36 -14.36 -20.16 -16.85
N ARG A 37 -14.50 -21.42 -16.43
CA ARG A 37 -14.83 -21.80 -15.04
C ARG A 37 -13.56 -22.04 -14.24
N GLN A 38 -12.91 -20.95 -13.85
CA GLN A 38 -11.65 -20.98 -13.10
C GLN A 38 -11.72 -20.03 -11.91
N THR A 39 -10.83 -20.26 -10.94
CA THR A 39 -10.54 -19.34 -9.86
C THR A 39 -9.34 -18.48 -10.27
N ALA A 40 -9.44 -17.18 -10.07
CA ALA A 40 -8.36 -16.22 -10.22
C ALA A 40 -8.05 -15.60 -8.86
N VAL A 41 -6.78 -15.31 -8.62
CA VAL A 41 -6.33 -14.59 -7.42
C VAL A 41 -5.58 -13.35 -7.85
N ALA A 42 -6.10 -12.17 -7.49
CA ALA A 42 -5.43 -10.90 -7.71
C ALA A 42 -4.90 -10.36 -6.37
N GLY A 43 -3.74 -9.72 -6.41
CA GLY A 43 -3.09 -9.17 -5.24
C GLY A 43 -2.48 -7.79 -5.48
N ASP A 44 -2.52 -7.00 -4.41
CA ASP A 44 -2.00 -5.64 -4.32
C ASP A 44 -1.16 -5.57 -3.04
N LEU A 45 0.07 -5.09 -3.16
CA LEU A 45 1.03 -4.97 -2.05
C LEU A 45 1.49 -3.53 -1.94
N ASP A 46 1.05 -2.85 -0.90
CA ASP A 46 1.47 -1.51 -0.55
C ASP A 46 2.68 -1.54 0.37
N LEU A 47 3.71 -0.77 -0.01
CA LEU A 47 4.91 -0.54 0.77
C LEU A 47 5.01 0.97 1.05
N LEU A 48 4.70 1.37 2.29
CA LEU A 48 4.70 2.76 2.69
C LEU A 48 5.84 3.04 3.67
N LEU A 49 6.58 4.11 3.41
CA LEU A 49 7.63 4.62 4.27
C LEU A 49 7.36 6.09 4.59
N THR A 50 7.22 6.41 5.86
CA THR A 50 7.21 7.78 6.37
C THR A 50 8.44 8.00 7.23
N LEU A 51 9.17 9.07 6.96
CA LEU A 51 10.32 9.53 7.73
C LEU A 51 9.96 10.83 8.43
N ASP A 52 10.15 10.85 9.75
CA ASP A 52 10.02 11.99 10.62
C ASP A 52 11.38 12.69 10.75
N GLY A 53 11.51 13.86 10.14
CA GLY A 53 12.76 14.60 10.07
C GLY A 53 13.26 15.11 11.42
N GLU A 54 12.34 15.41 12.34
CA GLU A 54 12.69 15.88 13.69
C GLU A 54 13.37 14.76 14.46
N ARG A 55 12.79 13.56 14.45
CA ARG A 55 13.37 12.39 15.13
C ARG A 55 14.65 11.86 14.48
N LEU A 56 14.81 12.03 13.16
CA LEU A 56 15.95 11.47 12.41
C LEU A 56 17.16 12.39 12.37
N LEU A 57 16.95 13.70 12.21
CA LEU A 57 17.99 14.66 11.84
C LEU A 57 17.85 16.02 12.56
N ASP A 58 17.03 16.10 13.62
CA ASP A 58 16.63 17.36 14.27
C ASP A 58 16.03 18.38 13.28
N TRP A 59 15.48 17.90 12.16
CA TRP A 59 14.85 18.72 11.14
C TRP A 59 13.39 18.95 11.52
N ASN A 60 13.17 19.99 12.32
CA ASN A 60 11.86 20.33 12.87
C ASN A 60 10.77 20.42 11.80
N ASP A 61 9.61 19.84 12.09
CA ASP A 61 8.40 19.89 11.26
C ASP A 61 8.57 19.39 9.81
N ALA A 62 9.56 18.53 9.57
CA ALA A 62 9.81 17.91 8.27
C ALA A 62 9.27 16.47 8.21
N THR A 63 8.60 16.14 7.11
CA THR A 63 8.16 14.77 6.80
C THR A 63 8.57 14.40 5.39
N PHE A 64 9.07 13.19 5.20
CA PHE A 64 9.28 12.60 3.88
C PHE A 64 8.46 11.32 3.76
N PHE A 65 7.85 11.11 2.59
CA PHE A 65 7.00 9.97 2.34
C PHE A 65 7.31 9.31 1.00
N VAL A 66 7.30 7.98 1.00
CA VAL A 66 7.47 7.14 -0.18
C VAL A 66 6.43 6.03 -0.14
N TYR A 67 5.78 5.81 -1.27
CA TYR A 67 4.82 4.72 -1.45
C TYR A 67 5.13 3.95 -2.73
N GLY A 68 5.47 2.68 -2.56
CA GLY A 68 5.58 1.70 -3.62
C GLY A 68 4.36 0.78 -3.65
N LEU A 69 3.88 0.45 -4.86
CA LEU A 69 2.75 -0.45 -5.08
C LEU A 69 3.19 -1.60 -6.00
N GLY A 70 2.97 -2.82 -5.55
CA GLY A 70 3.15 -4.05 -6.34
C GLY A 70 1.82 -4.68 -6.67
N LEU A 71 1.52 -4.84 -7.95
CA LEU A 71 0.33 -5.53 -8.44
C LEU A 71 0.75 -6.90 -8.96
N TYR A 72 0.04 -7.96 -8.58
CA TYR A 72 0.40 -9.33 -8.92
C TYR A 72 -0.81 -10.26 -9.00
N GLY A 73 -0.61 -11.43 -9.59
CA GLY A 73 -1.64 -12.46 -9.70
C GLY A 73 -2.32 -12.50 -11.06
N ASP A 74 -3.57 -12.95 -11.05
CA ASP A 74 -4.42 -13.18 -12.21
C ASP A 74 -5.44 -12.05 -12.40
N ASP A 75 -6.03 -12.00 -13.60
CA ASP A 75 -7.16 -11.12 -13.91
C ASP A 75 -8.46 -11.93 -14.06
N PRO A 76 -9.43 -11.81 -13.12
CA PRO A 76 -10.70 -12.53 -13.17
C PRO A 76 -11.58 -12.12 -14.36
N THR A 77 -11.35 -10.96 -14.97
CA THR A 77 -12.10 -10.52 -16.15
C THR A 77 -11.89 -11.46 -17.33
N GLN A 78 -10.74 -12.14 -17.40
CA GLN A 78 -10.52 -13.13 -18.45
C GLN A 78 -11.40 -14.40 -18.28
N ASN A 79 -11.95 -14.63 -17.09
CA ASN A 79 -12.84 -15.76 -16.82
C ASN A 79 -14.31 -15.39 -17.03
N VAL A 80 -14.74 -14.21 -16.55
CA VAL A 80 -16.14 -13.77 -16.57
C VAL A 80 -16.50 -13.06 -17.88
N GLY A 81 -15.54 -12.37 -18.51
CA GLY A 81 -15.75 -11.64 -19.76
C GLY A 81 -16.43 -10.29 -19.60
N ASP A 82 -16.25 -9.65 -18.45
CA ASP A 82 -16.85 -8.36 -18.14
C ASP A 82 -16.04 -7.18 -18.73
N ILE A 83 -16.62 -5.97 -18.66
CA ILE A 83 -16.00 -4.75 -19.19
C ILE A 83 -15.57 -3.79 -18.06
N GLN A 84 -16.21 -3.85 -16.89
CA GLN A 84 -16.01 -2.87 -15.81
C GLN A 84 -15.01 -3.31 -14.72
N GLY A 85 -14.55 -4.56 -14.76
CA GLY A 85 -13.82 -5.24 -13.69
C GLY A 85 -14.78 -5.85 -12.66
N VAL A 86 -14.54 -7.11 -12.30
CA VAL A 86 -15.19 -7.75 -11.11
C VAL A 86 -14.30 -7.71 -9.86
N SER A 87 -13.04 -7.30 -10.01
CA SER A 87 -12.10 -6.99 -8.94
C SER A 87 -11.70 -5.53 -9.03
N SER A 88 -11.62 -4.84 -7.89
CA SER A 88 -11.17 -3.44 -7.84
C SER A 88 -9.65 -3.29 -7.84
N ILE A 89 -8.90 -4.37 -7.63
CA ILE A 89 -7.44 -4.36 -7.51
C ILE A 89 -6.73 -5.10 -8.65
N ALA A 90 -7.45 -5.92 -9.43
CA ALA A 90 -6.88 -6.63 -10.57
C ALA A 90 -6.35 -5.64 -11.62
N ALA A 91 -5.08 -5.78 -11.96
CA ALA A 91 -4.37 -4.94 -12.91
C ALA A 91 -3.13 -5.68 -13.43
N PRO A 92 -2.49 -5.22 -14.52
CA PRO A 92 -1.27 -5.84 -15.02
C PRO A 92 -0.20 -5.94 -13.94
N ASN A 93 0.48 -7.09 -13.88
CA ASN A 93 1.52 -7.34 -12.88
C ASN A 93 2.69 -6.38 -13.06
N ILE A 94 2.88 -5.47 -12.11
CA ILE A 94 3.86 -4.39 -12.21
C ILE A 94 4.18 -3.82 -10.84
N TRP A 95 5.39 -3.29 -10.71
CA TRP A 95 5.81 -2.46 -9.59
C TRP A 95 5.81 -0.99 -9.98
N LYS A 96 5.26 -0.15 -9.12
CA LYS A 96 5.17 1.31 -9.31
C LYS A 96 5.73 2.01 -8.08
N LEU A 97 6.50 3.07 -8.33
CA LEU A 97 6.66 4.14 -7.34
C LEU A 97 5.43 5.02 -7.48
N PHE A 98 4.50 4.89 -6.54
CA PHE A 98 3.18 5.51 -6.64
C PHE A 98 3.21 6.96 -6.17
N GLU A 99 3.88 7.24 -5.05
CA GLU A 99 3.96 8.58 -4.49
C GLU A 99 5.31 8.81 -3.81
N VAL A 100 5.86 10.01 -4.01
CA VAL A 100 7.00 10.53 -3.25
C VAL A 100 6.77 12.01 -3.00
N TRP A 101 6.84 12.42 -1.74
CA TRP A 101 6.78 13.83 -1.39
C TRP A 101 7.58 14.15 -0.13
N TYR A 102 7.81 15.45 0.02
CA TYR A 102 8.40 16.07 1.18
C TYR A 102 7.48 17.20 1.65
N GLN A 103 7.29 17.33 2.96
CA GLN A 103 6.50 18.38 3.59
C GLN A 103 7.34 19.08 4.66
N GLN A 104 7.24 20.41 4.70
CA GLN A 104 7.79 21.26 5.75
C GLN A 104 6.71 22.21 6.24
N ASN A 105 6.46 22.23 7.54
CA ASN A 105 5.69 23.32 8.14
C ASN A 105 6.65 24.41 8.61
N PHE A 106 6.40 25.66 8.22
CA PHE A 106 7.21 26.83 8.63
C PHE A 106 6.57 27.62 9.78
N PHE A 107 5.28 27.36 10.02
CA PHE A 107 4.50 28.03 11.05
C PHE A 107 3.66 26.98 11.79
N PRO A 108 3.35 27.20 13.08
CA PRO A 108 2.45 26.32 13.81
C PRO A 108 1.12 26.22 13.07
N LEU A 109 0.67 24.99 12.83
CA LEU A 109 -0.67 24.75 12.32
C LEU A 109 -1.68 25.30 13.34
N LYS A 110 -2.50 26.26 12.92
CA LYS A 110 -3.55 26.80 13.77
C LYS A 110 -4.59 25.69 13.98
N THR A 111 -4.71 25.19 15.20
CA THR A 111 -5.79 24.25 15.53
C THR A 111 -7.13 24.96 15.34
N PRO A 112 -8.08 24.37 14.59
CA PRO A 112 -9.45 24.88 14.56
C PRO A 112 -10.03 24.91 15.98
N PRO A 113 -10.89 25.89 16.31
CA PRO A 113 -11.56 25.96 17.61
C PRO A 113 -12.48 24.77 17.87
#